data_AF-D7R9Y9-F1
#
_entry.id   AF-D7R9Y9-F1
#
_cell.length_a   1.000
_cell.length_b   1.000
_cell.length_c   1.000
_cell.angle_alpha   90.00
_cell.angle_beta   90.00
_cell.angle_gamma   90.00
#
_symmetry.space_group_name_H-M   'P 1'
#
loop_
_entity.id
_entity.type
_entity.pdbx_description
1 polymer ?
#
loop_
_entity_poly.entity_id
_entity_poly.type
_entity_poly.pdbx_seq_one_letter_code
_entity_poly.pdbx_strand_id
1 'polypeptide(L)'
;SVYKLTDFGAARELEDYEQFVSLYGTEEYLHPDMYERAVLRKDHQKKYGATVDLWSIGVTFFHAATGSLPFRPFEGPRRNKEVMYKIITEKPSGTISGQQKFENGNIEWSTEMPVSCSLAK
;
A
#
# COMPACT_ATOMS: atom_id res chain seq x y z
N SER A 1 10.53 -7.91 22.73
CA SER A 1 9.92 -9.02 21.98
C SER A 1 10.67 -9.25 20.67
N VAL A 2 10.63 -10.46 20.11
CA VAL A 2 11.27 -10.80 18.83
C VAL A 2 10.16 -11.11 17.81
N TYR A 3 10.16 -10.44 16.67
CA TYR A 3 9.18 -10.65 15.58
C TYR A 3 9.76 -11.57 14.51
N LYS A 4 8.90 -12.40 13.89
CA LYS A 4 9.24 -13.33 12.82
C LYS A 4 8.16 -13.30 11.74
N LEU A 5 8.56 -13.41 10.47
CA LEU A 5 7.63 -13.51 9.36
C LEU A 5 7.05 -14.93 9.25
N THR A 6 5.82 -15.03 8.75
CA THR A 6 5.07 -16.27 8.53
C THR A 6 4.10 -16.07 7.35
N ASP A 7 3.28 -17.08 7.06
CA ASP A 7 2.27 -17.09 5.99
C ASP A 7 2.87 -16.88 4.59
N PHE A 8 3.88 -17.70 4.28
CA PHE A 8 4.54 -17.75 2.97
C PHE A 8 3.70 -18.45 1.89
N GLY A 9 2.38 -18.56 2.04
CA GLY A 9 1.50 -19.26 1.09
C GLY A 9 1.43 -18.60 -0.30
N ALA A 10 1.79 -17.31 -0.37
CA ALA A 10 1.93 -16.56 -1.62
C ALA A 10 3.40 -16.38 -2.06
N ALA A 11 4.36 -16.89 -1.28
CA ALA A 11 5.77 -16.73 -1.58
C ALA A 11 6.20 -17.61 -2.76
N ARG A 12 7.21 -17.15 -3.50
CA ARG A 12 7.83 -17.88 -4.60
C ARG A 12 9.34 -17.62 -4.56
N GLU A 13 10.13 -18.64 -4.85
CA GLU A 13 11.56 -18.45 -5.13
C GLU A 13 11.70 -17.69 -6.45
N LEU A 14 12.40 -16.57 -6.42
CA LEU A 14 12.63 -15.72 -7.59
C LEU A 14 14.13 -15.68 -7.83
N GLU A 15 14.56 -15.95 -9.06
CA GLU A 15 15.92 -15.60 -9.48
C GLU A 15 16.07 -14.07 -9.54
N ASP A 16 17.31 -13.57 -9.48
CA ASP A 16 17.57 -12.13 -9.63
C ASP A 16 16.93 -11.64 -10.94
N TYR A 17 16.13 -10.57 -10.85
CA TYR A 17 15.37 -9.98 -11.96
C TYR A 17 14.20 -10.82 -12.52
N GLU A 18 13.88 -11.97 -11.92
CA GLU A 18 12.69 -12.72 -12.28
C GLU A 18 11.43 -11.92 -11.96
N GLN A 19 10.44 -11.99 -12.85
CA GLN A 19 9.18 -11.31 -12.67
C GLN A 19 7.99 -12.27 -12.74
N PHE A 20 6.97 -12.02 -11.92
CA PHE A 20 5.80 -12.90 -11.80
C PHE A 20 4.49 -12.19 -12.14
N VAL A 21 3.42 -12.98 -12.24
CA VAL A 21 2.06 -12.56 -12.68
C VAL A 21 0.97 -12.91 -11.65
N SER A 22 1.30 -13.75 -10.66
CA SER A 22 0.36 -14.21 -9.63
C SER A 22 -0.16 -13.07 -8.75
N LEU A 23 -1.46 -13.10 -8.45
CA LEU A 23 -2.18 -12.09 -7.68
C LEU A 23 -2.53 -12.62 -6.30
N TYR A 24 -1.76 -12.24 -5.30
CA TYR A 24 -2.00 -12.56 -3.91
C TYR A 24 -1.67 -11.33 -3.04
N GLY A 25 -2.34 -11.18 -1.90
CA GLY A 25 -2.04 -10.15 -0.92
C GLY A 25 -3.29 -9.47 -0.33
N THR A 26 -3.06 -8.60 0.65
CA THR A 26 -4.11 -7.87 1.37
C THR A 26 -4.25 -6.47 0.79
N GLU A 27 -5.46 -6.08 0.36
CA GLU A 27 -5.74 -4.88 -0.46
C GLU A 27 -5.03 -3.61 0.04
N GLU A 28 -4.98 -3.41 1.36
CA GLU A 28 -4.41 -2.22 2.01
C GLU A 28 -2.88 -2.12 1.92
N TYR A 29 -2.19 -3.25 1.65
CA TYR A 29 -0.73 -3.38 1.66
C TYR A 29 -0.18 -3.74 0.27
N LEU A 30 -1.03 -3.82 -0.75
CA LEU A 30 -0.62 -4.17 -2.11
C LEU A 30 0.07 -3.00 -2.80
N HIS A 31 1.13 -3.31 -3.55
CA HIS A 31 1.76 -2.39 -4.48
C HIS A 31 0.73 -1.90 -5.53
N PRO A 32 0.79 -0.64 -6.00
CA PRO A 32 -0.21 -0.06 -6.91
C PRO A 32 -0.49 -0.89 -8.17
N ASP A 33 0.57 -1.37 -8.84
CA ASP A 33 0.41 -2.20 -10.04
C ASP A 33 -0.21 -3.58 -9.76
N MET A 34 -0.02 -4.13 -8.55
CA MET A 34 -0.70 -5.36 -8.13
C MET A 34 -2.16 -5.07 -7.77
N TYR A 35 -2.43 -3.95 -7.12
CA TYR A 35 -3.76 -3.50 -6.76
C TYR A 35 -4.64 -3.29 -8.01
N GLU A 36 -4.11 -2.62 -9.04
CA GLU A 36 -4.82 -2.41 -10.31
C GLU A 36 -5.33 -3.72 -10.91
N ARG A 37 -4.46 -4.73 -10.92
CA ARG A 37 -4.77 -6.03 -11.51
C ARG A 37 -5.63 -6.91 -10.62
N ALA A 38 -5.29 -7.02 -9.33
CA ALA A 38 -5.96 -7.92 -8.38
C ALA A 38 -7.32 -7.40 -7.92
N VAL A 39 -7.43 -6.08 -7.71
CA VAL A 39 -8.58 -5.45 -7.07
C VAL A 39 -9.50 -4.81 -8.09
N LEU A 40 -8.95 -4.05 -9.05
CA LEU A 40 -9.77 -3.41 -10.11
C LEU A 40 -10.01 -4.32 -11.31
N ARG A 41 -9.34 -5.49 -11.38
CA ARG A 41 -9.43 -6.44 -12.50
C ARG A 41 -9.13 -5.80 -13.86
N LYS A 42 -8.29 -4.76 -13.88
CA LYS A 42 -7.84 -4.14 -15.12
C LYS A 42 -6.70 -4.96 -15.69
N ASP A 43 -6.80 -5.23 -16.99
CA ASP A 43 -5.79 -6.02 -17.68
C ASP A 43 -4.55 -5.16 -17.94
N HIS A 44 -3.42 -5.57 -17.37
CA HIS A 44 -2.13 -4.91 -17.54
C HIS A 44 -1.02 -5.96 -17.63
N GLN A 45 -0.19 -5.87 -18.66
CA GLN A 45 0.99 -6.71 -18.86
C GLN A 45 2.20 -6.24 -18.04
N LYS A 46 1.98 -5.61 -16.89
CA LYS A 46 3.07 -5.27 -15.97
C LYS A 46 3.53 -6.52 -15.23
N LYS A 47 4.84 -6.63 -15.11
CA LYS A 47 5.52 -7.74 -14.48
C LYS A 47 6.09 -7.26 -13.13
N TYR A 48 5.90 -8.05 -12.08
CA TYR A 48 6.24 -7.67 -10.70
C TYR A 48 7.58 -8.27 -10.29
N GLY A 49 8.41 -7.52 -9.57
CA GLY A 49 9.68 -8.02 -8.99
C GLY A 49 9.70 -7.86 -7.47
N ALA A 50 10.85 -8.13 -6.85
CA ALA A 50 11.04 -8.08 -5.39
C ALA A 50 10.68 -6.73 -4.73
N THR A 51 10.57 -5.63 -5.50
CA THR A 51 10.20 -4.31 -4.99
C THR A 51 8.77 -4.24 -4.46
N VAL A 52 7.89 -5.18 -4.83
CA VAL A 52 6.52 -5.18 -4.30
C VAL A 52 6.47 -5.42 -2.79
N ASP A 53 7.42 -6.19 -2.25
CA ASP A 53 7.52 -6.45 -0.81
C ASP A 53 7.98 -5.20 -0.03
N LEU A 54 8.76 -4.31 -0.66
CA LEU A 54 9.16 -3.05 -0.05
C LEU A 54 7.96 -2.13 0.17
N TRP A 55 6.97 -2.17 -0.71
CA TRP A 55 5.74 -1.41 -0.54
C TRP A 55 4.95 -1.90 0.66
N SER A 56 4.70 -3.22 0.75
CA SER A 56 3.93 -3.81 1.84
C SER A 56 4.61 -3.54 3.20
N ILE A 57 5.94 -3.70 3.27
CA ILE A 57 6.75 -3.34 4.45
C ILE A 57 6.59 -1.87 4.80
N GLY A 58 6.66 -0.96 3.83
CA GLY A 58 6.50 0.48 4.05
C GLY A 58 5.12 0.83 4.65
N VAL A 59 4.05 0.24 4.12
CA VAL A 59 2.70 0.39 4.67
C VAL A 59 2.62 -0.18 6.09
N THR A 60 3.21 -1.36 6.34
CA THR A 60 3.25 -2.00 7.66
C THR A 60 3.98 -1.14 8.68
N PHE A 61 5.13 -0.56 8.35
CA PHE A 61 5.87 0.31 9.25
C PHE A 61 5.11 1.60 9.58
N PHE A 62 4.50 2.24 8.58
CA PHE A 62 3.66 3.40 8.84
C PHE A 62 2.50 3.05 9.78
N HIS A 63 1.84 1.92 9.52
CA HIS A 63 0.73 1.45 10.35
C HIS A 63 1.18 1.15 11.78
N ALA A 64 2.30 0.47 11.96
CA ALA A 64 2.85 0.18 13.28
C ALA A 64 3.23 1.45 14.06
N ALA A 65 3.79 2.46 13.39
CA ALA A 65 4.23 3.70 14.03
C ALA A 65 3.07 4.65 14.41
N THR A 66 1.98 4.62 13.66
CA THR A 66 0.89 5.61 13.77
C THR A 66 -0.44 5.03 14.25
N GLY A 67 -0.62 3.71 14.22
CA GLY A 67 -1.90 3.05 14.45
C GLY A 67 -2.94 3.30 13.35
N SER A 68 -2.52 3.80 12.18
CA SER A 68 -3.39 4.09 11.03
C SER A 68 -2.74 3.71 9.71
N LEU A 69 -3.54 3.33 8.71
CA LEU A 69 -3.04 3.12 7.35
C LEU A 69 -2.58 4.44 6.72
N PRO A 70 -1.49 4.45 5.92
CA PRO A 70 -0.99 5.65 5.25
C PRO A 70 -1.94 6.18 4.17
N PHE A 71 -2.68 5.30 3.50
CA PHE A 71 -3.53 5.64 2.36
C PHE A 71 -4.98 5.31 2.68
N ARG A 72 -5.85 6.32 2.75
CA ARG A 72 -7.23 6.16 3.20
C ARG A 72 -8.21 7.03 2.42
N PRO A 73 -9.08 6.42 1.58
CA PRO A 73 -10.32 7.06 1.16
C PRO A 73 -11.22 7.36 2.36
N PHE A 74 -12.14 8.31 2.21
CA PHE A 74 -13.06 8.67 3.29
C PHE A 74 -13.91 7.47 3.75
N GLU A 75 -14.42 6.69 2.79
CA GLU A 75 -15.25 5.50 3.07
C GLU A 75 -14.42 4.27 3.46
N GLY A 76 -13.09 4.37 3.36
CA GLY A 76 -12.13 3.32 3.64
C GLY A 76 -11.65 2.53 2.40
N PRO A 77 -10.47 1.89 2.47
CA PRO A 77 -9.79 1.30 1.31
C PRO A 77 -10.60 0.23 0.56
N ARG A 78 -11.38 -0.59 1.29
CA ARG A 78 -12.19 -1.67 0.71
C ARG A 78 -13.52 -1.19 0.13
N ARG A 79 -14.02 -0.04 0.59
CA ARG A 79 -15.32 0.50 0.17
C ARG A 79 -15.20 1.37 -1.07
N ASN A 80 -14.11 2.13 -1.17
CA ASN A 80 -13.87 3.02 -2.30
C ASN A 80 -12.55 2.68 -3.00
N LYS A 81 -12.60 1.66 -3.86
CA LYS A 81 -11.42 1.06 -4.49
C LYS A 81 -10.82 1.98 -5.55
N GLU A 82 -11.64 2.81 -6.17
CA GLU A 82 -11.28 3.80 -7.18
C GLU A 82 -10.49 4.94 -6.55
N VAL A 83 -10.99 5.54 -5.45
CA VAL A 83 -10.24 6.58 -4.73
C VAL A 83 -8.99 5.98 -4.09
N MET A 84 -9.04 4.75 -3.58
CA MET A 84 -7.85 4.07 -3.07
C MET A 84 -6.78 3.95 -4.15
N TYR A 85 -7.15 3.48 -5.34
CA TYR A 85 -6.24 3.37 -6.46
C TYR A 85 -5.66 4.72 -6.88
N LYS A 86 -6.49 5.76 -6.94
CA LYS A 86 -6.05 7.14 -7.18
C LYS A 86 -5.01 7.59 -6.16
N ILE A 87 -5.25 7.35 -4.86
CA ILE A 87 -4.33 7.73 -3.79
C ILE A 87 -2.97 7.04 -3.95
N ILE A 88 -2.93 5.75 -4.26
CA ILE A 88 -1.66 5.01 -4.29
C ILE A 88 -0.87 5.20 -5.60
N THR A 89 -1.51 5.67 -6.68
CA THR A 89 -0.87 5.90 -7.99
C THR A 89 -0.51 7.35 -8.27
N GLU A 90 -1.36 8.30 -7.88
CA GLU A 90 -1.13 9.74 -8.11
C GLU A 90 -0.35 10.41 -6.97
N LYS A 91 0.11 9.60 -6.00
CA LYS A 91 0.89 10.04 -4.85
C LYS A 91 2.11 10.86 -5.28
N PRO A 92 2.26 12.13 -4.85
CA PRO A 92 3.46 12.92 -5.14
C PRO A 92 4.73 12.26 -4.59
N SER A 93 5.87 12.48 -5.27
CA SER A 93 7.16 11.96 -4.80
C SER A 93 7.49 12.48 -3.39
N GLY A 94 8.10 11.64 -2.57
CA GLY A 94 8.45 11.96 -1.18
C GLY A 94 7.29 11.90 -0.16
N THR A 95 6.03 11.82 -0.60
CA THR A 95 4.90 11.71 0.33
C THR A 95 4.76 10.28 0.86
N ILE A 96 4.40 10.18 2.14
CA ILE A 96 4.31 8.91 2.88
C ILE A 96 2.88 8.59 3.32
N SER A 97 1.95 9.53 3.20
CA SER A 97 0.53 9.31 3.48
C SER A 97 -0.38 10.18 2.61
N GLY A 98 -1.59 9.71 2.36
CA GLY A 98 -2.62 10.36 1.55
C GLY A 98 -4.00 10.02 2.09
N GLN A 99 -4.75 11.02 2.54
CA GLN A 99 -6.03 10.82 3.22
C GLN A 99 -7.12 11.72 2.66
N GLN A 100 -8.31 11.16 2.43
CA GLN A 100 -9.50 11.93 2.09
C GLN A 100 -10.37 12.08 3.36
N LYS A 101 -10.56 13.33 3.81
CA LYS A 101 -11.24 13.61 5.09
C LYS A 101 -12.76 13.53 5.06
N PHE A 102 -13.36 13.78 3.90
CA PHE A 102 -14.81 13.79 3.71
C PHE A 102 -15.13 13.31 2.29
N GLU A 103 -16.38 12.88 2.09
CA GLU A 103 -16.84 12.35 0.80
C GLU A 103 -16.60 13.34 -0.34
N ASN A 104 -16.02 12.85 -1.45
CA ASN A 104 -15.63 13.66 -2.61
C ASN A 104 -14.64 14.81 -2.32
N GLY A 105 -14.03 14.83 -1.12
CA GLY A 105 -13.01 15.80 -0.75
C GLY A 105 -11.68 15.57 -1.46
N ASN A 106 -10.81 16.57 -1.40
CA ASN A 106 -9.44 16.46 -1.89
C ASN A 106 -8.63 15.48 -1.04
N ILE A 107 -7.60 14.88 -1.65
CA ILE A 107 -6.63 14.04 -0.94
C ILE A 107 -5.62 14.98 -0.28
N GLU A 108 -5.48 14.86 1.03
CA GLU A 108 -4.45 15.52 1.80
C GLU A 108 -3.21 14.63 1.86
N TRP A 109 -2.10 15.14 1.33
CA TRP A 109 -0.82 14.45 1.30
C TRP A 109 0.09 14.93 2.42
N SER A 110 0.89 14.04 2.98
CA SER A 110 1.95 14.39 3.94
C SER A 110 3.25 13.67 3.64
N THR A 111 4.37 14.38 3.79
CA THR A 111 5.73 13.86 3.81
C THR A 111 6.22 13.54 5.22
N GLU A 112 5.46 13.92 6.24
CA GLU A 112 5.82 13.82 7.65
C GLU A 112 4.90 12.84 8.39
N MET A 113 5.43 12.30 9.49
CA MET A 113 4.65 11.48 10.42
C MET A 113 3.58 12.35 11.11
N PRO A 114 2.37 11.82 11.38
CA PRO A 114 1.35 12.58 12.08
C PRO A 114 1.80 12.92 13.50
N VAL A 115 1.31 14.03 14.06
CA VAL A 115 1.62 14.47 15.44
C VAL A 115 1.21 13.42 16.49
N SER A 116 0.23 12.58 16.17
CA SER A 116 -0.19 11.45 17.00
C SER A 116 0.75 10.23 16.93
N CYS A 117 1.80 10.28 16.12
CA CYS A 117 2.79 9.21 16.00
C CYS A 117 3.49 8.99 17.35
N SER A 118 3.51 7.75 17.82
CA SER A 118 4.08 7.40 19.12
C SER A 118 5.61 7.50 19.17
N LEU A 119 6.25 7.59 17.99
CA LEU A 119 7.70 7.70 17.82
C LEU A 119 8.18 9.14 17.63
N ALA A 120 7.28 10.10 17.47
CA ALA A 120 7.62 11.52 17.22
C ALA A 120 7.85 12.32 18.51
N LYS A 121 8.14 11.64 19.63
CA LYS A 121 8.41 12.24 20.94
C LYS A 121 9.88 12.09 21.32
#